data_AF-A0A1L9B667-F1
#
_entry.id   AF-A0A1L9B667-F1
#
_cell.length_a   1.000
_cell.length_b   1.000
_cell.length_c   1.000
_cell.angle_alpha   90.00
_cell.angle_beta   90.00
_cell.angle_gamma   90.00
#
_symmetry.space_group_name_H-M   'P 1'
#
loop_
_entity.id
_entity.type
_entity.pdbx_description
1 polymer ?
#
loop_
_entity_poly.entity_id
_entity_poly.type
_entity_poly.pdbx_seq_one_letter_code
_entity_poly.pdbx_strand_id
1 'polypeptide(L)'
;MAGGGPRYEKLEKAPIDPESLLLDVRKEKIDKVISQRTRTFTIVLDRLEDSFNMAAVMRTCEANGLQEVHVIINPAAPFMPNSRVAQGCDKWLDVKIYRDFDSCRAALKARGFSLYASAIREDATSLYTMRFDSKVALIFGNERDGVSPEVLAGSDGTFWIPMRGFSQSLNISAAASACVTRAISWREEHLGRVGDLTEGEAQELRERFYVLAVKQRKKIFKKAPPSSP
;
A
#
# COMPACT_ATOMS: atom_id res chain seq x y z
N MET A 1 49.80 43.24 -6.59
CA MET A 1 48.67 42.65 -5.83
C MET A 1 47.39 43.19 -6.44
N ALA A 2 46.37 42.46 -6.85
CA ALA A 2 46.07 41.03 -6.85
C ALA A 2 45.13 40.75 -8.05
N GLY A 3 45.23 39.55 -8.63
CA GLY A 3 44.50 39.14 -9.82
C GLY A 3 42.99 38.96 -9.60
N GLY A 4 42.19 39.56 -10.49
CA GLY A 4 40.79 39.24 -10.66
C GLY A 4 40.64 38.01 -11.55
N GLY A 5 40.69 36.82 -10.96
CA GLY A 5 40.33 35.59 -11.67
C GLY A 5 38.87 35.63 -12.15
N PRO A 6 38.50 34.83 -13.17
CA PRO A 6 37.15 34.85 -13.70
C PRO A 6 36.14 34.54 -12.59
N ARG A 7 35.14 35.42 -12.44
CA ARG A 7 33.94 35.13 -11.65
C ARG A 7 33.35 33.85 -12.22
N TYR A 8 33.45 32.75 -11.48
CA TYR A 8 32.66 31.56 -11.76
C TYR A 8 31.19 31.97 -11.65
N GLU A 9 30.56 32.21 -12.80
CA GLU A 9 29.11 32.13 -12.91
C GLU A 9 28.70 30.83 -12.22
N LYS A 10 27.86 30.94 -11.20
CA LYS A 10 27.23 29.78 -10.60
C LYS A 10 26.42 29.14 -11.72
N LEU A 11 27.01 28.17 -12.41
CA LEU A 11 26.30 27.23 -13.27
C LEU A 11 25.17 26.67 -12.41
N GLU A 12 23.95 27.16 -12.64
CA GLU A 12 22.74 26.61 -12.07
C GLU A 12 22.64 25.18 -12.59
N LYS A 13 23.24 24.25 -11.84
CA LYS A 13 23.14 22.82 -12.14
C LYS A 13 21.65 22.48 -12.22
N ALA A 14 21.20 22.11 -13.41
CA ALA A 14 19.86 21.60 -13.68
C ALA A 14 19.45 20.55 -12.63
N PRO A 15 18.14 20.36 -12.38
CA PRO A 15 17.65 19.31 -11.50
C PRO A 15 18.33 17.99 -11.87
N ILE A 16 18.99 17.36 -10.90
CA ILE A 16 19.69 16.11 -11.17
C ILE A 16 18.62 15.04 -11.37
N ASP A 17 18.55 14.51 -12.59
CA ASP A 17 17.68 13.39 -12.93
C ASP A 17 17.96 12.20 -11.98
N PRO A 18 16.97 11.76 -11.18
CA PRO A 18 17.13 10.65 -10.24
C PRO A 18 17.58 9.36 -10.93
N GLU A 19 17.18 9.11 -12.17
CA GLU A 19 17.55 7.90 -12.92
C GLU A 19 19.05 7.85 -13.16
N SER A 20 19.66 8.97 -13.55
CA SER A 20 21.11 9.10 -13.76
C SER A 20 21.96 8.78 -12.53
N LEU A 21 21.36 8.78 -11.34
CA LEU A 21 22.03 8.49 -10.06
C LEU A 21 21.91 7.02 -9.62
N LEU A 22 21.20 6.19 -10.38
CA LEU A 22 20.97 4.78 -10.07
C LEU A 22 21.80 3.87 -10.97
N LEU A 23 22.32 2.79 -10.38
CA LEU A 23 22.92 1.70 -11.13
C LEU A 23 21.85 0.94 -11.91
N ASP A 24 22.18 0.40 -13.08
CA ASP A 24 21.19 -0.30 -13.93
C ASP A 24 20.55 -1.50 -13.23
N VAL A 25 21.33 -2.29 -12.48
CA VAL A 25 20.81 -3.38 -11.61
C VAL A 25 19.74 -2.89 -10.64
N ARG A 26 19.85 -1.64 -10.16
CA ARG A 26 18.86 -1.03 -9.26
C ARG A 26 17.59 -0.64 -10.02
N LYS A 27 17.72 -0.14 -11.25
CA LYS A 27 16.60 0.23 -12.13
C LYS A 27 15.81 -1.02 -12.53
N GLU A 28 16.50 -2.05 -13.03
CA GLU A 28 15.91 -3.34 -13.39
C GLU A 28 15.13 -3.97 -12.23
N LYS A 29 15.68 -3.90 -11.01
CA LYS A 29 14.98 -4.36 -9.82
C LYS A 29 13.70 -3.58 -9.55
N ILE A 30 13.73 -2.26 -9.74
CA ILE A 30 12.55 -1.40 -9.57
C ILE A 30 11.50 -1.72 -10.64
N ASP A 31 11.90 -1.87 -11.89
CA ASP A 31 11.00 -2.23 -12.99
C ASP A 31 10.34 -3.60 -12.78
N LYS A 32 11.12 -4.59 -12.29
CA LYS A 32 10.59 -5.88 -11.88
C LYS A 32 9.58 -5.77 -10.74
N VAL A 33 9.82 -4.90 -9.76
CA VAL A 33 8.85 -4.70 -8.67
C VAL A 33 7.58 -4.04 -9.19
N ILE A 34 7.69 -3.02 -10.03
CA ILE A 34 6.57 -2.27 -10.59
C ILE A 34 5.68 -3.17 -11.47
N SER A 35 6.29 -4.06 -12.28
CA SER A 35 5.53 -4.99 -13.11
C SER A 35 4.69 -6.01 -12.31
N GLN A 36 4.96 -6.15 -11.01
CA GLN A 36 4.21 -7.01 -10.10
C GLN A 36 3.23 -6.22 -9.21
N ARG A 37 3.12 -4.90 -9.38
CA ARG A 37 2.23 -4.08 -8.55
C ARG A 37 0.77 -4.19 -8.99
N THR A 38 -0.11 -4.35 -8.01
CA THR A 38 -1.56 -4.32 -8.20
C THR A 38 -2.20 -3.11 -7.51
N ARG A 39 -3.16 -2.50 -8.21
CA ARG A 39 -4.10 -1.49 -7.72
C ARG A 39 -5.55 -1.94 -7.83
N THR A 40 -5.83 -3.16 -8.29
CA THR A 40 -7.20 -3.70 -8.32
C THR A 40 -7.50 -4.60 -7.12
N PHE A 41 -6.50 -5.10 -6.41
CA PHE A 41 -6.68 -5.76 -5.12
C PHE A 41 -6.03 -4.93 -4.00
N THR A 42 -6.76 -4.66 -2.93
CA THR A 42 -6.25 -3.92 -1.76
C THR A 42 -6.89 -4.41 -0.47
N ILE A 43 -6.44 -3.85 0.65
CA ILE A 43 -7.00 -4.10 1.97
C ILE A 43 -7.39 -2.77 2.63
N VAL A 44 -8.32 -2.86 3.58
CA VAL A 44 -8.73 -1.78 4.47
C VAL A 44 -8.51 -2.23 5.91
N LEU A 45 -7.82 -1.41 6.70
CA LEU A 45 -7.64 -1.60 8.13
C LEU A 45 -8.63 -0.72 8.88
N ASP A 46 -9.62 -1.34 9.52
CA ASP A 46 -10.63 -0.65 10.33
C ASP A 46 -10.17 -0.51 11.78
N ARG A 47 -9.72 0.70 12.15
CA ARG A 47 -9.40 1.12 13.52
C ARG A 47 -8.41 0.22 14.27
N LEU A 48 -7.38 -0.27 13.58
CA LEU A 48 -6.27 -0.99 14.25
C LEU A 48 -5.62 -0.12 15.34
N GLU A 49 -5.21 -0.75 16.43
CA GLU A 49 -4.48 -0.10 17.53
C GLU A 49 -3.03 -0.57 17.63
N ASP A 50 -2.77 -1.86 17.36
CA ASP A 50 -1.44 -2.43 17.54
C ASP A 50 -0.47 -2.03 16.41
N SER A 51 0.50 -1.19 16.76
CA SER A 51 1.58 -0.75 15.87
C SER A 51 2.38 -1.88 15.21
N PHE A 52 2.53 -3.04 15.88
CA PHE A 52 3.22 -4.21 15.35
C PHE A 52 2.38 -4.87 14.26
N ASN A 53 1.07 -5.04 14.50
CA ASN A 53 0.15 -5.58 13.50
C ASN A 53 0.02 -4.65 12.29
N MET A 54 -0.10 -3.34 12.49
CA MET A 54 -0.10 -2.36 11.39
C MET A 54 1.13 -2.53 10.49
N ALA A 55 2.33 -2.59 11.09
CA ALA A 55 3.57 -2.71 10.35
C ALA A 55 3.73 -4.08 9.67
N ALA A 56 3.32 -5.16 10.33
CA ALA A 56 3.35 -6.50 9.75
C ALA A 56 2.43 -6.62 8.53
N VAL A 57 1.20 -6.09 8.63
CA VAL A 57 0.26 -6.06 7.51
C VAL A 57 0.79 -5.23 6.35
N MET A 58 1.33 -4.05 6.61
CA MET A 58 1.95 -3.23 5.56
C MET A 58 3.08 -3.96 4.85
N ARG A 59 3.93 -4.64 5.61
CA ARG A 59 5.02 -5.43 5.04
C ARG A 59 4.51 -6.60 4.19
N THR A 60 3.46 -7.28 4.62
CA THR A 60 2.78 -8.30 3.81
C THR A 60 2.28 -7.70 2.49
N CYS A 61 1.61 -6.55 2.54
CA CYS A 61 1.07 -5.89 1.35
C CYS A 61 2.19 -5.52 0.37
N GLU A 62 3.25 -4.88 0.87
CA GLU A 62 4.39 -4.46 0.06
C GLU A 62 5.09 -5.66 -0.60
N ALA A 63 5.34 -6.72 0.17
CA ALA A 63 6.02 -7.93 -0.31
C ALA A 63 5.21 -8.71 -1.35
N ASN A 64 3.88 -8.60 -1.34
CA ASN A 64 2.97 -9.28 -2.27
C ASN A 64 2.50 -8.39 -3.43
N GLY A 65 3.11 -7.21 -3.61
CA GLY A 65 2.83 -6.37 -4.76
C GLY A 65 1.59 -5.48 -4.63
N LEU A 66 0.91 -5.42 -3.47
CA LEU A 66 -0.13 -4.41 -3.27
C LEU A 66 0.53 -3.03 -3.31
N GLN A 67 -0.04 -2.10 -4.09
CA GLN A 67 0.45 -0.73 -4.14
C GLN A 67 -0.25 0.17 -3.12
N GLU A 68 -1.51 -0.12 -2.79
CA GLU A 68 -2.33 0.68 -1.90
C GLU A 68 -2.74 -0.10 -0.65
N VAL A 69 -2.76 0.59 0.50
CA VAL A 69 -3.33 0.11 1.76
C VAL A 69 -4.20 1.22 2.32
N HIS A 70 -5.46 0.91 2.62
CA HIS A 70 -6.41 1.86 3.18
C HIS A 70 -6.51 1.71 4.69
N VAL A 71 -6.61 2.81 5.42
CA VAL A 71 -6.65 2.83 6.88
C VAL A 71 -7.73 3.77 7.34
N ILE A 72 -8.68 3.26 8.11
CA ILE A 72 -9.64 4.05 8.87
C ILE A 72 -9.05 4.22 10.26
N ILE A 73 -8.73 5.45 10.65
CA ILE A 73 -8.03 5.71 11.91
C ILE A 73 -8.95 5.46 13.10
N ASN A 74 -8.35 4.99 14.20
CA ASN A 74 -9.01 5.00 15.49
C ASN A 74 -8.93 6.42 16.08
N PRO A 75 -10.05 7.09 16.38
CA PRO A 75 -10.01 8.42 17.01
C PRO A 75 -9.27 8.45 18.36
N ALA A 76 -9.23 7.31 19.05
CA ALA A 76 -8.57 7.15 20.35
C ALA A 76 -7.11 6.71 20.26
N ALA A 77 -6.61 6.30 19.09
CA ALA A 77 -5.25 5.78 18.93
C ALA A 77 -4.61 6.23 17.60
N PRO A 78 -3.39 6.79 17.62
CA PRO A 78 -2.75 7.27 16.40
C PRO A 78 -2.38 6.10 15.47
N PHE A 79 -2.54 6.33 14.16
CA PHE A 79 -1.98 5.42 13.17
C PHE A 79 -0.46 5.58 13.11
N MET A 80 0.25 4.68 13.79
CA MET A 80 1.71 4.75 13.92
C MET A 80 2.33 3.34 13.82
N PRO A 81 2.56 2.83 12.60
CA PRO A 81 3.19 1.53 12.39
C PRO A 81 4.59 1.47 13.02
N ASN A 82 4.92 0.34 13.65
CA ASN A 82 6.22 0.15 14.26
C ASN A 82 7.33 0.14 13.20
N SER A 83 8.23 1.13 13.26
CA SER A 83 9.30 1.31 12.27
C SER A 83 10.28 0.14 12.18
N ARG A 84 10.53 -0.58 13.29
CA ARG A 84 11.41 -1.75 13.31
C ARG A 84 10.78 -2.96 12.63
N VAL A 85 9.45 -3.08 12.65
CA VAL A 85 8.75 -4.15 11.93
C VAL A 85 8.60 -3.78 10.47
N ALA A 86 8.20 -2.53 10.19
CA ALA A 86 7.97 -2.02 8.85
C ALA A 86 9.25 -2.03 8.01
N GLN A 87 10.43 -1.82 8.61
CA GLN A 87 11.74 -1.80 7.92
C GLN A 87 11.76 -0.88 6.69
N GLY A 88 10.97 0.20 6.72
CA GLY A 88 10.85 1.15 5.62
C GLY A 88 10.05 0.66 4.41
N CYS A 89 9.18 -0.35 4.55
CA CYS A 89 8.28 -0.81 3.48
C CYS A 89 7.18 0.23 3.15
N ASP A 90 6.77 1.00 4.16
CA ASP A 90 5.74 2.03 4.09
C ASP A 90 6.00 3.08 3.01
N LYS A 91 7.26 3.43 2.75
CA LYS A 91 7.62 4.40 1.71
C LYS A 91 7.34 3.92 0.27
N TRP A 92 7.18 2.61 0.06
CA TRP A 92 6.87 2.02 -1.25
C TRP A 92 5.37 1.82 -1.46
N LEU A 93 4.56 2.03 -0.42
CA LEU A 93 3.12 1.90 -0.44
C LEU A 93 2.45 3.28 -0.54
N ASP A 94 1.27 3.27 -1.14
CA ASP A 94 0.30 4.35 -1.07
C ASP A 94 -0.65 4.09 0.12
N VAL A 95 -0.29 4.64 1.28
CA VAL A 95 -1.12 4.53 2.49
C VAL A 95 -2.20 5.61 2.46
N LYS A 96 -3.45 5.20 2.27
CA LYS A 96 -4.61 6.10 2.22
C LYS A 96 -5.31 6.12 3.58
N ILE A 97 -5.29 7.28 4.24
CA ILE A 97 -5.80 7.44 5.60
C ILE A 97 -7.15 8.16 5.58
N TYR A 98 -8.14 7.60 6.27
CA TYR A 98 -9.52 8.08 6.35
C TYR A 98 -9.91 8.30 7.81
N ARG A 99 -10.81 9.26 8.04
CA ARG A 99 -11.35 9.54 9.38
C ARG A 99 -12.44 8.56 9.79
N ASP A 100 -13.18 8.04 8.82
CA ASP A 100 -14.38 7.23 9.01
C ASP A 100 -14.54 6.24 7.85
N PHE A 101 -15.43 5.27 8.03
CA PHE A 101 -15.70 4.28 7.00
C PHE A 101 -16.39 4.89 5.78
N ASP A 102 -17.27 5.87 5.93
CA ASP A 102 -18.02 6.46 4.82
C ASP A 102 -17.11 7.12 3.78
N SER A 103 -16.11 7.89 4.22
CA SER A 103 -15.12 8.49 3.33
C SER A 103 -14.25 7.45 2.63
N CYS A 104 -13.86 6.37 3.35
CA CYS A 104 -13.13 5.25 2.77
C CYS A 104 -13.95 4.52 1.69
N ARG A 105 -15.20 4.18 2.05
CA ARG A 105 -16.17 3.53 1.17
C ARG A 105 -16.43 4.37 -0.06
N ALA A 106 -16.72 5.65 0.08
CA ALA A 106 -16.97 6.54 -1.06
C ALA A 106 -15.78 6.55 -2.04
N ALA A 107 -14.55 6.66 -1.53
CA ALA A 107 -13.34 6.67 -2.36
C ALA A 107 -13.13 5.35 -3.13
N LEU A 108 -13.35 4.21 -2.48
CA LEU A 108 -13.21 2.89 -3.09
C LEU A 108 -14.35 2.58 -4.08
N LYS A 109 -15.60 2.91 -3.73
CA LYS A 109 -16.76 2.69 -4.60
C LYS A 109 -16.70 3.56 -5.85
N ALA A 110 -16.23 4.80 -5.76
CA ALA A 110 -15.99 5.66 -6.92
C ALA A 110 -14.99 5.05 -7.93
N ARG A 111 -14.11 4.15 -7.47
CA ARG A 111 -13.14 3.43 -8.31
C ARG A 111 -13.64 2.05 -8.77
N GLY A 112 -14.86 1.67 -8.40
CA GLY A 112 -15.50 0.41 -8.77
C GLY A 112 -15.08 -0.79 -7.93
N PHE A 113 -14.61 -0.59 -6.70
CA PHE A 113 -14.27 -1.70 -5.80
C PHE A 113 -15.52 -2.34 -5.18
N SER A 114 -15.49 -3.67 -5.06
CA SER A 114 -16.32 -4.43 -4.15
C SER A 114 -15.64 -4.53 -2.78
N LEU A 115 -16.39 -4.24 -1.72
CA LEU A 115 -15.91 -4.24 -0.35
C LEU A 115 -16.38 -5.49 0.39
N TYR A 116 -15.45 -6.29 0.91
CA TYR A 116 -15.76 -7.48 1.70
C TYR A 116 -15.19 -7.36 3.11
N ALA A 117 -16.05 -7.38 4.11
CA ALA A 117 -15.65 -7.29 5.52
C ALA A 117 -15.39 -8.67 6.13
N SER A 118 -14.33 -8.79 6.93
CA SER A 118 -14.03 -10.02 7.65
C SER A 118 -15.06 -10.26 8.75
N ALA A 119 -15.88 -11.30 8.64
CA ALA A 119 -16.89 -11.64 9.64
C ALA A 119 -17.20 -13.14 9.62
N ILE A 120 -17.42 -13.73 10.80
CA ILE A 120 -17.87 -15.13 10.92
C ILE A 120 -19.40 -15.12 10.92
N ARG A 121 -20.00 -15.36 9.75
CA ARG A 121 -21.45 -15.37 9.54
C ARG A 121 -21.83 -16.49 8.59
N GLU A 122 -23.08 -16.97 8.66
CA GLU A 122 -23.58 -18.03 7.77
C GLU A 122 -23.58 -17.60 6.29
N ASP A 123 -23.79 -16.31 6.01
CA ASP A 123 -23.81 -15.72 4.68
C ASP A 123 -22.42 -15.26 4.18
N ALA A 124 -21.35 -15.49 4.96
CA ALA A 124 -20.01 -15.05 4.61
C ALA A 124 -19.38 -15.93 3.53
N THR A 125 -18.77 -15.29 2.52
CA THR A 125 -18.05 -15.99 1.47
C THR A 125 -16.75 -16.60 2.02
N SER A 126 -16.49 -17.86 1.72
CA SER A 126 -15.23 -18.49 2.11
C SER A 126 -14.07 -17.87 1.33
N LEU A 127 -12.98 -17.50 2.02
CA LEU A 127 -11.74 -17.06 1.37
C LEU A 127 -11.24 -18.04 0.29
N TYR A 128 -11.52 -19.34 0.46
CA TYR A 128 -11.04 -20.36 -0.47
C TYR A 128 -11.79 -20.36 -1.81
N THR A 129 -13.05 -19.95 -1.81
CA THR A 129 -13.92 -19.89 -3.01
C THR A 129 -14.06 -18.48 -3.57
N MET A 130 -13.57 -17.47 -2.86
CA MET A 130 -13.62 -16.08 -3.30
C MET A 130 -12.78 -15.86 -4.57
N ARG A 131 -13.30 -15.05 -5.47
CA ARG A 131 -12.64 -14.69 -6.75
C ARG A 131 -11.97 -13.33 -6.62
N PHE A 132 -10.85 -13.17 -7.31
CA PHE A 132 -10.04 -11.93 -7.31
C PHE A 132 -9.78 -11.41 -8.74
N ASP A 133 -10.74 -11.61 -9.64
CA ASP A 133 -10.74 -11.19 -11.05
C ASP A 133 -11.25 -9.76 -11.27
N SER A 134 -11.79 -9.13 -10.23
CA SER A 134 -12.31 -7.77 -10.25
C SER A 134 -11.66 -6.90 -9.17
N LYS A 135 -12.07 -5.64 -9.08
CA LYS A 135 -11.56 -4.74 -8.04
C LYS A 135 -12.13 -5.12 -6.68
N VAL A 136 -11.28 -5.60 -5.77
CA VAL A 136 -11.70 -6.11 -4.45
C VAL A 136 -10.89 -5.44 -3.36
N ALA A 137 -11.57 -4.97 -2.32
CA ALA A 137 -10.95 -4.51 -1.08
C ALA A 137 -11.44 -5.37 0.09
N LEU A 138 -10.50 -6.01 0.79
CA LEU A 138 -10.80 -6.79 1.99
C LEU A 138 -10.64 -5.93 3.23
N ILE A 139 -11.68 -5.87 4.05
CA ILE A 139 -11.70 -5.05 5.26
C ILE A 139 -11.45 -5.94 6.48
N PHE A 140 -10.43 -5.59 7.26
CA PHE A 140 -10.06 -6.25 8.50
C PHE A 140 -10.28 -5.28 9.66
N GLY A 141 -10.95 -5.74 10.71
CA GLY A 141 -11.22 -4.93 11.89
C GLY A 141 -10.26 -5.16 13.03
N ASN A 142 -10.45 -4.46 14.14
CA ASN A 142 -9.53 -4.54 15.29
C ASN A 142 -9.61 -5.90 16.00
N GLU A 143 -8.60 -6.18 16.82
CA GLU A 143 -8.43 -7.49 17.47
C GLU A 143 -9.48 -7.81 18.55
N ARG A 144 -10.20 -6.80 19.06
CA ARG A 144 -11.18 -6.96 20.14
C ARG A 144 -12.58 -7.20 19.61
N ASP A 145 -13.02 -6.31 18.73
CA ASP A 145 -14.41 -6.21 18.28
C ASP A 145 -14.58 -6.67 16.84
N GLY A 146 -13.49 -6.96 16.13
CA GLY A 146 -13.52 -7.21 14.70
C GLY A 146 -13.86 -5.93 13.92
N VAL A 147 -14.56 -6.10 12.79
CA VAL A 147 -15.05 -4.97 11.99
C VAL A 147 -16.23 -4.31 12.67
N SER A 148 -16.30 -2.99 12.56
CA SER A 148 -17.40 -2.21 13.14
C SER A 148 -18.77 -2.51 12.49
N PRO A 149 -19.89 -2.23 13.19
CA PRO A 149 -21.24 -2.38 12.64
C PRO A 149 -21.48 -1.57 11.35
N GLU A 150 -20.92 -0.36 11.26
CA GLU A 150 -20.99 0.48 10.06
C GLU A 150 -20.27 -0.14 8.86
N VAL A 151 -19.11 -0.79 9.09
CA VAL A 151 -18.39 -1.54 8.05
C VAL A 151 -19.20 -2.75 7.60
N LEU A 152 -19.77 -3.51 8.53
CA LEU A 152 -20.62 -4.67 8.19
C LEU A 152 -21.83 -4.27 7.36
N ALA A 153 -22.52 -3.19 7.75
CA ALA A 153 -23.73 -2.73 7.08
C ALA A 153 -23.46 -2.08 5.71
N GLY A 154 -22.29 -1.44 5.51
CA GLY A 154 -21.98 -0.74 4.27
C GLY A 154 -21.03 -1.46 3.32
N SER A 155 -20.64 -2.70 3.63
CA SER A 155 -19.86 -3.57 2.73
C SER A 155 -20.77 -4.29 1.73
N ASP A 156 -20.22 -4.67 0.58
CA ASP A 156 -20.94 -5.43 -0.46
C ASP A 156 -21.15 -6.89 -0.06
N GLY A 157 -20.32 -7.40 0.85
CA GLY A 157 -20.47 -8.72 1.43
C GLY A 157 -19.55 -8.91 2.63
N THR A 158 -19.59 -10.11 3.19
CA THR A 158 -18.65 -10.53 4.22
C THR A 158 -17.88 -11.76 3.75
N PHE A 159 -16.70 -11.96 4.32
CA PHE A 159 -15.88 -13.13 4.07
C PHE A 159 -15.29 -13.68 5.36
N TRP A 160 -14.91 -14.95 5.34
CA TRP A 160 -14.26 -15.61 6.46
C TRP A 160 -13.14 -16.54 6.00
N ILE A 161 -12.20 -16.81 6.91
CA ILE A 161 -11.10 -17.76 6.70
C ILE A 161 -11.52 -19.09 7.32
N PRO A 162 -11.60 -20.19 6.55
CA PRO A 162 -11.90 -21.51 7.11
C PRO A 162 -10.93 -21.95 8.22
N MET A 163 -11.48 -22.18 9.42
CA MET A 163 -10.75 -22.69 10.58
C MET A 163 -11.03 -24.19 10.79
N ARG A 164 -10.02 -24.95 11.21
CA ARG A 164 -10.11 -26.41 11.44
C ARG A 164 -9.82 -26.83 12.88
N GLY A 165 -9.68 -25.87 13.79
CA GLY A 165 -9.34 -26.11 15.20
C GLY A 165 -10.26 -25.34 16.15
N PHE A 166 -9.90 -25.32 17.43
CA PHE A 166 -10.68 -24.62 18.47
C PHE A 166 -10.64 -23.10 18.37
N SER A 167 -9.58 -22.53 17.77
CA SER A 167 -9.46 -21.09 17.57
C SER A 167 -10.53 -20.59 16.59
N GLN A 168 -11.24 -19.54 16.99
CA GLN A 168 -12.29 -18.93 16.18
C GLN A 168 -11.75 -17.87 15.22
N SER A 169 -10.57 -17.33 15.49
CA SER A 169 -9.94 -16.28 14.68
C SER A 169 -8.42 -16.45 14.63
N LEU A 170 -7.80 -15.74 13.69
CA LEU A 170 -6.35 -15.56 13.62
C LEU A 170 -5.99 -14.16 14.11
N ASN A 171 -4.74 -13.98 14.54
CA ASN A 171 -4.16 -12.64 14.66
C ASN A 171 -4.32 -11.90 13.32
N ILE A 172 -4.64 -10.60 13.36
CA ILE A 172 -4.95 -9.83 12.17
C ILE A 172 -3.82 -9.81 11.13
N SER A 173 -2.55 -9.76 11.55
CA SER A 173 -1.43 -9.81 10.61
C SER A 173 -1.34 -11.15 9.90
N ALA A 174 -1.64 -12.25 10.60
CA ALA A 174 -1.72 -13.58 10.02
C ALA A 174 -2.94 -13.74 9.09
N ALA A 175 -4.10 -13.21 9.49
CA ALA A 175 -5.30 -13.19 8.67
C ALA A 175 -5.09 -12.42 7.35
N ALA A 176 -4.54 -11.21 7.44
CA ALA A 176 -4.19 -10.40 6.27
C ALA A 176 -3.15 -11.11 5.38
N SER A 177 -2.13 -11.73 5.97
CA SER A 177 -1.14 -12.51 5.23
C SER A 177 -1.74 -13.68 4.46
N ALA A 178 -2.62 -14.45 5.10
CA ALA A 178 -3.33 -15.55 4.45
C ALA A 178 -4.22 -15.05 3.29
N CYS A 179 -4.95 -13.96 3.51
CA CYS A 179 -5.85 -13.40 2.50
C CYS A 179 -5.08 -12.82 1.30
N VAL A 180 -4.04 -12.02 1.56
CA VAL A 180 -3.22 -11.39 0.53
C VAL A 180 -2.51 -12.45 -0.30
N THR A 181 -1.81 -13.39 0.34
CA THR A 181 -1.11 -14.46 -0.38
C THR A 181 -2.08 -15.29 -1.23
N ARG A 182 -3.26 -15.63 -0.67
CA ARG A 182 -4.31 -16.36 -1.41
C ARG A 182 -4.81 -15.58 -2.62
N ALA A 183 -5.06 -14.28 -2.47
CA ALA A 183 -5.53 -13.42 -3.56
C ALA A 183 -4.51 -13.32 -4.69
N ILE A 184 -3.23 -13.14 -4.35
CA ILE A 184 -2.16 -13.05 -5.33
C ILE A 184 -1.94 -14.39 -6.06
N SER A 185 -1.88 -15.52 -5.33
CA SER A 185 -1.80 -16.85 -5.95
C SER A 185 -3.01 -17.12 -6.85
N TRP A 186 -4.22 -16.76 -6.42
CA TRP A 186 -5.42 -16.92 -7.25
C TRP A 186 -5.29 -16.15 -8.57
N ARG A 187 -4.83 -14.90 -8.51
CA ARG A 187 -4.66 -14.05 -9.70
C ARG A 187 -3.59 -14.57 -10.64
N GLU A 188 -2.47 -15.04 -10.09
CA GLU A 188 -1.41 -15.67 -10.89
C GLU A 188 -1.94 -16.93 -11.62
N GLU A 189 -2.66 -17.80 -10.90
CA GLU A 189 -3.23 -19.04 -11.44
C GLU A 189 -4.32 -18.78 -12.50
N HIS A 190 -5.20 -17.80 -12.29
CA HIS A 190 -6.42 -17.63 -13.09
C HIS A 190 -6.35 -16.50 -14.12
N LEU A 191 -5.51 -15.48 -13.88
CA LEU A 191 -5.31 -14.33 -14.79
C LEU A 191 -3.96 -14.40 -15.51
N GLY A 192 -3.06 -15.30 -15.11
CA GLY A 192 -1.71 -15.41 -15.66
C GLY A 192 -0.78 -14.24 -15.31
N ARG A 193 -1.22 -13.34 -14.43
CA ARG A 193 -0.46 -12.17 -13.98
C ARG A 193 -0.95 -11.66 -12.63
N VAL A 194 -0.04 -11.04 -11.88
CA VAL A 194 -0.36 -10.32 -10.65
C VAL A 194 -0.56 -8.83 -10.93
N GLY A 195 0.45 -8.22 -11.57
CA GLY A 195 0.48 -6.80 -11.84
C GLY A 195 -0.58 -6.34 -12.84
N ASP A 196 -1.19 -5.20 -12.55
CA ASP A 196 -2.33 -4.67 -13.31
C ASP A 196 -2.27 -3.16 -13.56
N LEU A 197 -1.14 -2.51 -13.25
CA LEU A 197 -0.96 -1.09 -13.53
C LEU A 197 -1.05 -0.82 -15.03
N THR A 198 -1.68 0.30 -15.37
CA THR A 198 -1.56 0.88 -16.71
C THR A 198 -0.13 1.40 -16.94
N GLU A 199 0.27 1.61 -18.19
CA GLU A 199 1.61 2.15 -18.49
C GLU A 199 1.85 3.52 -17.83
N GLY A 200 0.84 4.39 -17.81
CA GLY A 200 0.91 5.68 -17.13
C GLY A 200 1.13 5.53 -15.63
N GLU A 201 0.38 4.65 -14.96
CA GLU A 201 0.55 4.39 -13.54
C GLU A 201 1.92 3.76 -13.20
N ALA A 202 2.40 2.85 -14.07
CA ALA A 202 3.72 2.24 -13.92
C ALA A 202 4.83 3.29 -14.06
N GLN A 203 4.71 4.22 -15.00
CA GLN A 203 5.66 5.31 -15.19
C GLN A 203 5.67 6.28 -14.01
N GLU A 204 4.51 6.73 -13.53
CA GLU A 204 4.41 7.58 -12.33
C GLU A 204 5.07 6.90 -11.12
N LEU A 205 4.85 5.58 -10.96
CA LEU A 205 5.42 4.82 -9.87
C LEU A 205 6.94 4.67 -10.00
N ARG A 206 7.45 4.48 -11.22
CA ARG A 206 8.88 4.40 -11.55
C ARG A 206 9.62 5.65 -11.16
N GLU A 207 9.12 6.80 -11.58
CA GLU A 207 9.70 8.11 -11.25
C GLU A 207 9.80 8.31 -9.74
N ARG A 208 8.71 7.99 -9.02
CA ARG A 208 8.71 8.06 -7.55
C ARG A 208 9.71 7.08 -6.93
N PHE A 209 9.75 5.83 -7.39
CA PHE A 209 10.64 4.81 -6.83
C PHE A 209 12.12 5.14 -7.07
N TYR A 210 12.44 5.75 -8.22
CA TYR A 210 13.78 6.22 -8.51
C TYR A 210 14.20 7.30 -7.51
N VAL A 211 13.36 8.31 -7.29
CA VAL A 211 13.60 9.35 -6.26
C VAL A 211 13.83 8.75 -4.88
N LEU A 212 12.99 7.79 -4.47
CA LEU A 212 13.08 7.13 -3.17
C LEU A 212 14.33 6.24 -3.02
N ALA A 213 14.82 5.67 -4.12
CA ALA A 213 16.00 4.82 -4.16
C ALA A 213 17.31 5.60 -4.02
N VAL A 214 17.33 6.90 -4.35
CA VAL A 214 18.52 7.74 -4.20
C VAL A 214 18.82 8.00 -2.72
N LYS A 215 19.97 7.48 -2.24
CA LYS A 215 20.43 7.63 -0.84
C LYS A 215 20.49 9.09 -0.38
N GLN A 216 20.85 10.01 -1.27
CA GLN A 216 20.95 11.46 -0.99
C GLN A 216 19.76 12.26 -1.52
N ARG A 217 18.55 11.69 -1.59
CA ARG A 217 17.35 12.36 -2.15
C ARG A 217 17.08 13.78 -1.64
N LYS A 218 17.48 14.12 -0.40
CA LYS A 218 17.41 15.49 0.15
C LYS A 218 18.22 16.53 -0.65
N LYS A 219 19.21 16.11 -1.45
CA LYS A 219 19.97 16.98 -2.36
C LYS A 219 19.28 17.21 -3.69
N ILE A 220 18.38 16.31 -4.12
CA ILE A 220 17.55 16.47 -5.32
C ILE A 220 16.61 17.68 -5.12
N PHE A 221 15.97 17.77 -3.95
CA PHE A 221 15.00 18.83 -3.63
C PHE A 221 15.61 20.12 -3.05
N LYS A 222 16.93 20.21 -2.84
CA LYS A 222 17.59 21.37 -2.20
C LYS A 222 17.84 22.57 -3.15
N LYS A 223 17.26 22.57 -4.35
CA LYS A 223 17.48 23.60 -5.39
C LYS A 223 16.23 23.94 -6.21
N ALA A 224 15.08 24.09 -5.56
CA ALA A 224 14.00 24.92 -6.12
C ALA A 224 14.01 26.24 -5.34
N PRO A 225 14.23 27.40 -5.97
CA PRO A 225 13.98 28.67 -5.30
C PRO A 225 12.48 28.77 -4.95
N PRO A 226 12.12 29.45 -3.85
CA PRO A 226 10.72 29.74 -3.57
C PRO A 226 10.15 30.52 -4.76
N SER A 227 9.10 29.98 -5.37
CA SER A 227 8.26 30.75 -6.29
C SER A 227 7.56 31.82 -5.47
N SER A 228 7.95 33.09 -5.64
CA SER A 228 7.11 34.25 -5.32
C SER A 228 7.77 35.53 -5.81
N PRO A 229 6.97 36.58 -6.08
CA PRO A 229 5.54 36.71 -5.75
C PRO A 229 4.60 36.28 -6.87
#